data_AF-A0A2K5D814-F1
#
_entry.id   AF-A0A2K5D814-F1
#
_cell.length_a   1.000
_cell.length_b   1.000
_cell.length_c   1.000
_cell.angle_alpha   90.00
_cell.angle_beta   90.00
_cell.angle_gamma   90.00
#
_symmetry.space_group_name_H-M   'P 1'
#
loop_
_entity.id
_entity.type
_entity.pdbx_description
1 polymer ?
#
loop_
_entity_poly.entity_id
_entity_poly.type
_entity_poly.pdbx_seq_one_letter_code
_entity_poly.pdbx_strand_id
1 'polypeptide(L)'
;MDRYAGALEEVADGARQQGRYYQLLSALQSLVKDLPRYQRLSYTTLSDLALALLDSTMFEIAQGLLEIQHLTKKSLYNRHLRLQNEHRGVLGRRDQAPPPPGWWVPAALGICADRLLPSECSEEVT
;
A
#
# COMPACT_ATOMS: atom_id res chain seq x y z
N MET A 1 46.99 -14.41 -7.85
CA MET A 1 47.26 -14.30 -6.40
C MET A 1 45.97 -13.91 -5.64
N ASP A 2 44.81 -14.25 -6.21
CA ASP A 2 43.52 -13.65 -5.85
C ASP A 2 42.72 -14.51 -4.85
N ARG A 3 43.11 -15.78 -4.69
CA ARG A 3 42.48 -16.71 -3.74
C ARG A 3 42.82 -16.44 -2.28
N TYR A 4 43.99 -15.86 -2.00
CA TYR A 4 44.39 -15.49 -0.64
C TYR A 4 43.72 -14.19 -0.16
N ALA A 5 43.45 -13.25 -1.07
CA ALA A 5 42.72 -12.02 -0.74
C ALA A 5 41.26 -12.31 -0.35
N GLY A 6 40.55 -13.14 -1.12
CA GLY A 6 39.19 -13.55 -0.79
C GLY A 6 39.08 -14.35 0.51
N ALA A 7 40.06 -15.22 0.83
CA ALA A 7 40.05 -15.96 2.09
C ALA A 7 40.25 -15.07 3.32
N LEU A 8 41.02 -13.99 3.21
CA LEU A 8 41.19 -13.01 4.29
C LEU A 8 39.96 -12.12 4.46
N GLU A 9 39.28 -11.80 3.36
CA GLU A 9 38.04 -11.01 3.36
C GLU A 9 36.88 -11.80 3.98
N GLU A 10 36.70 -13.08 3.61
CA GLU A 10 35.72 -13.99 4.21
C GLU A 10 35.95 -14.20 5.73
N VAL A 11 37.21 -14.29 6.17
CA VAL A 11 37.55 -14.39 7.61
C VAL A 11 37.28 -13.06 8.32
N ALA A 12 37.57 -11.93 7.69
CA ALA A 12 37.29 -10.61 8.25
C ALA A 12 35.78 -10.33 8.36
N ASP A 13 35.00 -10.75 7.37
CA ASP A 13 33.54 -10.66 7.39
C ASP A 13 32.94 -11.63 8.40
N GLY A 14 33.51 -12.83 8.56
CA GLY A 14 33.19 -13.74 9.65
C GLY A 14 33.43 -13.11 11.03
N ALA A 15 34.54 -12.41 11.23
CA ALA A 15 34.85 -11.73 12.50
C ALA A 15 33.90 -10.56 12.79
N ARG A 16 33.54 -9.77 11.76
CA ARG A 16 32.54 -8.70 11.87
C ARG A 16 31.16 -9.26 12.21
N GLN A 17 30.78 -10.36 11.57
CA GLN A 17 29.50 -11.03 11.80
C GLN A 17 29.44 -11.62 13.21
N GLN A 18 30.51 -12.26 13.68
CA GLN A 18 30.61 -12.73 15.07
C GLN A 18 30.46 -11.57 16.08
N GLY A 19 31.08 -10.42 15.82
CA GLY A 19 30.92 -9.24 16.68
C GLY A 19 29.46 -8.77 16.77
N ARG A 20 28.77 -8.69 15.63
CA ARG A 20 27.34 -8.31 15.57
C ARG A 20 26.45 -9.34 16.25
N TYR A 21 26.75 -10.64 16.07
CA TYR A 21 26.05 -11.73 16.73
C TYR A 21 26.08 -11.57 18.26
N TYR A 22 27.26 -11.36 18.84
CA TYR A 22 27.38 -11.21 20.30
C TYR A 22 26.72 -9.93 20.81
N GLN A 23 26.80 -8.83 20.07
CA GLN A 23 26.06 -7.60 20.39
C GLN A 23 24.56 -7.86 20.46
N LEU A 24 24.01 -8.52 19.43
CA LEU A 24 22.57 -8.78 19.33
C LEU A 24 22.10 -9.78 20.39
N LEU A 25 22.88 -10.83 20.65
CA LEU A 25 22.61 -11.79 21.71
C LEU A 25 22.59 -11.10 23.09
N SER A 26 23.52 -10.17 23.35
CA SER A 26 23.54 -9.41 24.61
C SER A 26 22.30 -8.51 24.77
N ALA A 27 21.83 -7.89 23.69
CA ALA A 27 20.61 -7.09 23.68
C ALA A 27 19.36 -7.95 23.92
N LEU A 28 19.25 -9.10 23.24
CA LEU A 28 18.15 -10.06 23.44
C LEU A 28 18.13 -10.59 24.87
N GLN A 29 19.29 -10.93 25.43
CA GLN A 29 19.40 -11.36 26.82
C GLN A 29 18.99 -10.26 27.79
N SER A 30 19.29 -8.99 27.51
CA SER A 30 18.82 -7.86 28.32
C SER A 30 17.29 -7.76 28.27
N LEU A 31 16.70 -7.86 27.09
CA LEU A 31 15.24 -7.78 26.90
C LEU A 31 14.50 -8.91 27.63
N VAL A 32 15.07 -10.12 27.64
CA VAL A 32 14.47 -11.29 28.30
C VAL A 32 14.59 -11.24 29.83
N LYS A 33 15.51 -10.44 30.39
CA LYS A 33 15.60 -10.27 31.86
C LYS A 33 14.37 -9.58 32.43
N ASP A 34 13.70 -8.75 31.63
CA ASP A 34 12.50 -8.03 32.03
C ASP A 34 11.22 -8.86 31.81
N LEU A 35 11.34 -10.02 31.16
CA LEU A 35 10.22 -10.94 31.02
C LEU A 35 9.99 -11.72 32.32
N PRO A 36 8.73 -11.98 32.68
CA PRO A 36 8.43 -12.79 33.84
C PRO A 36 9.00 -14.20 33.71
N ARG A 37 9.38 -14.79 34.85
CA ARG A 37 10.16 -16.05 34.91
C ARG A 37 9.58 -17.23 34.14
N TYR A 38 8.25 -17.26 33.94
CA TYR A 38 7.52 -18.29 33.20
C TYR A 38 7.63 -18.17 31.68
N GLN A 39 8.22 -17.09 31.18
CA GLN A 39 8.43 -16.79 29.76
C GLN A 39 9.92 -16.74 29.39
N ARG A 40 10.79 -17.27 30.27
CA ARG A 40 12.23 -17.29 30.04
C ARG A 40 12.57 -18.17 28.84
N LEU A 41 13.03 -17.52 27.79
CA LEU A 41 13.57 -18.17 26.60
C LEU A 41 14.90 -18.85 26.96
N SER A 42 15.13 -20.02 26.36
CA SER A 42 16.40 -20.74 26.49
C SER A 42 17.53 -20.00 25.78
N TYR A 43 18.77 -20.21 26.22
CA TYR A 43 19.93 -19.62 25.55
C TYR A 43 20.03 -20.03 24.07
N THR A 44 19.69 -21.28 23.75
CA THR A 44 19.67 -21.78 22.36
C THR A 44 18.65 -21.02 21.52
N THR A 45 17.42 -20.82 22.02
CA THR A 45 16.42 -20.01 21.30
C THR A 45 16.87 -18.56 21.10
N LEU A 46 17.61 -17.96 22.04
CA LEU A 46 18.14 -16.60 21.88
C LEU A 46 19.29 -16.53 20.88
N SER A 47 20.15 -17.56 20.86
CA SER A 47 21.19 -17.75 19.86
C SER A 47 20.59 -17.87 18.45
N ASP A 48 19.58 -18.72 18.29
CA ASP A 48 18.90 -18.94 17.01
C ASP A 48 18.21 -17.66 16.51
N LEU A 49 17.56 -16.92 17.41
CA LEU A 49 16.98 -15.60 17.12
C LEU A 49 18.05 -14.59 16.69
N ALA A 50 19.20 -14.54 17.38
CA ALA A 50 20.27 -13.62 17.02
C ALA A 50 20.85 -13.93 15.64
N LEU A 51 21.01 -15.21 15.29
CA LEU A 51 21.46 -15.64 13.96
C LEU A 51 20.43 -15.30 12.87
N ALA A 52 19.14 -15.58 13.11
CA ALA A 52 18.08 -15.28 12.16
C ALA A 52 17.91 -13.78 11.88
N LEU A 53 18.17 -12.93 12.88
CA LEU A 53 18.18 -11.48 12.71
C LEU A 53 19.44 -10.96 12.00
N LEU A 54 20.56 -11.66 12.13
CA LEU A 54 21.80 -11.35 11.41
C LEU A 54 21.70 -11.68 9.93
N ASP A 55 20.99 -12.77 9.61
CA ASP A 55 20.63 -13.18 8.26
C ASP A 55 19.53 -12.26 7.73
N SER A 56 19.94 -11.03 7.39
CA SER A 56 19.08 -9.90 6.99
C SER A 56 18.24 -10.20 5.74
N THR A 57 18.50 -11.33 5.07
CA THR A 57 17.83 -11.79 3.84
C THR A 57 16.32 -11.87 3.99
N MET A 58 15.80 -12.36 5.13
CA MET A 58 14.35 -12.45 5.35
C MET A 58 13.68 -11.07 5.41
N PHE A 59 14.35 -10.07 5.98
CA PHE A 59 13.85 -8.69 6.03
C PHE A 59 13.95 -8.00 4.66
N GLU A 60 15.03 -8.23 3.93
CA GLU A 60 15.22 -7.71 2.58
C GLU A 60 14.16 -8.25 1.61
N ILE A 61 13.89 -9.56 1.65
CA ILE A 61 12.84 -10.18 0.84
C ILE A 61 11.46 -9.62 1.20
N ALA A 62 11.14 -9.54 2.50
CA ALA A 62 9.85 -8.99 2.94
C ALA A 62 9.66 -7.53 2.50
N GLN A 63 10.72 -6.71 2.59
CA GLN A 63 10.71 -5.33 2.11
C GLN A 63 10.51 -5.26 0.59
N GLY A 64 11.22 -6.08 -0.19
CA GLY A 64 11.05 -6.14 -1.65
C GLY A 64 9.63 -6.52 -2.06
N LEU A 65 9.02 -7.50 -1.38
CA LEU A 65 7.61 -7.88 -1.63
C LEU A 65 6.64 -6.75 -1.31
N LEU A 66 6.89 -6.00 -0.23
CA LEU A 66 6.07 -4.85 0.15
C LEU A 66 6.16 -3.71 -0.88
N GLU A 67 7.36 -3.47 -1.42
CA GLU A 67 7.57 -2.47 -2.47
C GLU A 67 6.84 -2.85 -3.76
N ILE A 68 6.94 -4.11 -4.20
CA ILE A 68 6.20 -4.63 -5.35
C ILE A 68 4.69 -4.45 -5.14
N GLN A 69 4.19 -4.80 -3.94
CA GLN A 69 2.78 -4.62 -3.60
C GLN A 69 2.36 -3.14 -3.74
N HIS A 70 3.15 -2.23 -3.16
CA HIS A 70 2.84 -0.80 -3.17
C HIS A 70 2.80 -0.24 -4.60
N LEU A 71 3.81 -0.58 -5.42
CA LEU A 71 3.89 -0.17 -6.82
C LEU A 71 2.75 -0.73 -7.65
N THR A 72 2.39 -1.99 -7.44
CA THR A 72 1.27 -2.65 -8.13
C THR A 72 -0.04 -1.95 -7.80
N LYS A 73 -0.30 -1.69 -6.51
CA LYS A 73 -1.49 -0.95 -6.06
C LYS A 73 -1.57 0.43 -6.72
N LYS A 74 -0.47 1.17 -6.73
CA LYS A 74 -0.39 2.49 -7.38
C LYS A 74 -0.67 2.42 -8.88
N SER A 75 -0.11 1.41 -9.56
CA SER A 75 -0.31 1.23 -11.01
C SER A 75 -1.77 0.93 -11.37
N LEU A 76 -2.44 0.05 -10.61
CA LEU A 76 -3.84 -0.32 -10.82
C LEU A 76 -4.77 0.84 -10.52
N TYR A 77 -4.52 1.59 -9.45
CA TYR A 77 -5.28 2.79 -9.13
C TYR A 77 -5.18 3.84 -10.25
N ASN A 78 -3.97 4.12 -10.73
CA ASN A 78 -3.76 5.04 -11.84
C ASN A 78 -4.44 4.56 -13.14
N ARG A 79 -4.42 3.23 -13.39
CA ARG A 79 -5.13 2.65 -14.53
C ARG A 79 -6.63 2.85 -14.43
N HIS A 80 -7.22 2.61 -13.26
CA HIS A 80 -8.64 2.83 -13.02
C HIS A 80 -9.04 4.29 -13.28
N LEU A 81 -8.29 5.24 -12.72
CA LEU A 81 -8.51 6.67 -12.95
C LEU A 81 -8.43 7.06 -14.42
N ARG A 82 -7.43 6.54 -15.16
CA ARG A 82 -7.30 6.79 -16.60
C ARG A 82 -8.55 6.34 -17.36
N LEU A 83 -9.01 5.11 -17.11
CA LEU A 83 -10.22 4.59 -17.72
C LEU A 83 -11.45 5.43 -17.35
N GLN A 84 -11.61 5.82 -16.09
CA GLN A 84 -12.73 6.66 -15.66
C GLN A 84 -12.73 8.02 -16.38
N ASN A 85 -11.57 8.64 -16.52
CA ASN A 85 -11.41 9.91 -17.24
C ASN A 85 -11.70 9.76 -18.73
N GLU A 86 -11.28 8.65 -19.35
CA GLU A 86 -11.63 8.34 -20.74
C GLU A 86 -13.14 8.21 -20.91
N HIS A 87 -13.84 7.44 -20.05
CA HIS A 87 -15.30 7.30 -20.11
C HIS A 87 -16.03 8.63 -19.90
N ARG A 88 -15.58 9.46 -18.95
CA ARG A 88 -16.14 10.80 -18.72
C ARG A 88 -15.86 11.74 -19.90
N GLY A 89 -14.68 11.68 -20.50
CA GLY A 89 -14.33 12.45 -21.70
C GLY A 89 -15.10 12.03 -22.95
N VAL A 90 -15.47 10.74 -23.06
CA VAL A 90 -16.34 10.23 -24.12
C VAL A 90 -17.79 10.68 -23.91
N LEU A 91 -18.30 10.67 -22.68
CA LEU A 91 -19.63 11.18 -22.34
C LEU A 91 -19.73 12.70 -22.55
N GLY A 92 -18.73 13.47 -22.11
CA GLY A 92 -18.67 14.92 -22.36
C GLY A 92 -18.57 15.28 -23.85
N ARG A 93 -18.08 14.37 -24.71
CA ARG A 93 -18.07 14.56 -26.17
C ARG A 93 -19.42 14.25 -26.82
N ARG A 94 -20.24 13.39 -26.21
CA ARG A 94 -21.64 13.14 -26.65
C ARG A 94 -22.55 14.33 -26.35
N ASP A 95 -22.34 15.01 -25.23
CA ASP A 95 -23.10 16.22 -24.87
C ASP A 95 -22.74 17.44 -25.72
N GLN A 96 -21.62 17.38 -26.46
CA GLN A 96 -21.13 18.46 -27.33
C GLN A 96 -21.37 18.19 -28.82
N ALA A 97 -22.00 17.07 -29.17
CA ALA A 97 -22.44 16.84 -30.54
C ALA A 97 -23.54 17.86 -30.87
N PRO A 98 -23.35 18.74 -31.88
CA PRO A 98 -24.41 19.63 -32.31
C PRO A 98 -25.60 18.74 -32.69
N PRO A 99 -26.78 19.08 -32.20
CA PRO A 99 -27.89 18.17 -32.34
C PRO A 99 -28.30 18.07 -33.83
N PRO A 100 -28.89 16.95 -34.24
CA PRO A 100 -29.12 16.67 -35.66
C PRO A 100 -29.92 17.80 -36.33
N PRO A 101 -29.54 18.23 -37.54
CA PRO A 101 -30.26 19.28 -38.26
C PRO A 101 -31.67 18.77 -38.60
N GLY A 102 -32.67 19.18 -37.82
CA GLY A 102 -34.06 18.74 -38.00
C GLY A 102 -34.95 18.82 -36.76
N TRP A 103 -34.40 19.01 -35.56
CA TRP A 103 -35.16 19.02 -34.29
C TRP A 103 -35.35 20.40 -33.63
N TRP A 104 -35.16 21.50 -34.36
CA TRP A 104 -35.36 22.84 -33.81
C TRP A 104 -36.87 23.10 -33.63
N VAL A 105 -37.43 22.64 -32.51
CA VAL A 105 -38.78 23.02 -32.09
C VAL A 105 -38.66 24.39 -31.42
N PRO A 106 -39.37 25.43 -31.89
CA PRO A 106 -39.41 26.70 -31.18
C PRO A 106 -40.02 26.49 -29.80
N ALA A 107 -39.34 26.98 -28.76
CA ALA A 107 -39.80 26.99 -27.36
C ALA A 107 -40.97 27.97 -27.14
N ALA A 108 -42.02 27.85 -27.94
CA ALA A 108 -43.21 28.67 -27.92
C ALA A 108 -44.46 27.81 -28.12
N LEU A 109 -44.66 26.83 -27.26
CA LEU A 109 -45.98 26.28 -26.98
C LEU A 109 -46.03 25.93 -25.49
N GLY A 110 -46.49 26.92 -24.72
CA GLY A 110 -46.98 26.69 -23.38
C GLY A 110 -48.15 25.70 -23.47
N ILE A 111 -47.95 24.53 -22.88
CA ILE A 111 -49.05 23.63 -22.53
C ILE A 111 -48.87 23.35 -21.05
N CYS A 112 -49.59 24.14 -20.25
CA CYS A 112 -49.93 23.79 -18.89
C CYS A 112 -51.10 22.80 -18.94
N ALA A 113 -50.81 21.53 -18.68
CA ALA A 113 -51.77 20.47 -18.31
C ALA A 113 -50.92 19.39 -17.62
N ASP A 114 -51.13 18.93 -16.38
CA ASP A 114 -52.35 18.82 -15.62
C ASP A 114 -52.10 18.95 -14.11
N ARG A 115 -53.12 19.48 -13.45
CA ARG A 115 -53.26 19.62 -12.01
C ARG A 115 -53.83 18.32 -11.45
N LEU A 116 -52.98 17.45 -10.87
CA LEU A 116 -53.39 16.52 -9.81
C LEU A 116 -52.66 16.91 -8.52
N LEU A 117 -53.38 17.62 -7.64
CA LEU A 117 -53.07 17.88 -6.22
C LEU A 117 -53.07 16.56 -5.40
N PRO A 118 -52.81 16.56 -4.08
CA PRO A 118 -51.90 17.35 -3.24
C PRO A 118 -51.11 16.47 -2.23
N SER A 119 -49.92 16.88 -1.78
CA SER A 119 -49.53 16.59 -0.40
C SER A 119 -48.64 17.69 0.13
N GLU A 120 -49.22 18.47 1.03
CA GLU A 120 -48.48 19.40 1.86
C GLU A 120 -47.46 18.63 2.71
N CYS A 121 -46.21 19.06 2.68
CA CYS A 121 -45.30 18.87 3.79
C CYS A 121 -44.81 20.26 4.17
N SER A 122 -45.38 20.74 5.26
CA SER A 122 -44.99 21.92 6.03
C SER A 122 -43.48 22.12 6.07
N GLU A 123 -43.04 23.38 5.87
CA GLU A 123 -42.68 24.31 6.96
C GLU A 123 -42.14 23.62 8.25
N GLU A 124 -41.02 23.99 8.88
CA GLU A 124 -40.25 25.24 8.89
C GLU A 124 -38.78 24.97 9.23
N VAL A 125 -37.91 25.78 8.64
CA VAL A 125 -36.63 26.19 9.23
C VAL A 125 -36.94 27.45 10.04
N THR A 126 -36.88 27.34 11.38
CA THR A 126 -36.11 28.14 12.35
C THR A 126 -36.83 28.11 13.70
#